data_AF-A0A286ADE0-F1
#
_entry.id   AF-A0A286ADE0-F1
#
_cell.length_a   1.000
_cell.length_b   1.000
_cell.length_c   1.000
_cell.angle_alpha   90.00
_cell.angle_beta   90.00
_cell.angle_gamma   90.00
#
_symmetry.space_group_name_H-M   'P 1'
#
loop_
_entity.id
_entity.type
_entity.pdbx_description
1 polymer ?
#
loop_
_entity_poly.entity_id
_entity_poly.type
_entity_poly.pdbx_seq_one_letter_code
_entity_poly.pdbx_strand_id
1 'polypeptide(L)'
;MSNKLEGFVRDNKREFEVKVPSDALWSKIEAELDKKKPVKKTFGMYQWMSIAAMLLLTVGVYFGYQYQKTNAEILVADINPGMGKKEVRFTSLIEEKRDSLQILAATDPALYKQFITDMGKLDNDYQELKRQLQTSPNKSLVGKAMMKNLEIQLQMISQQLYIINQVNQYKKEENSI
;
A
#
# COMPACT_ATOMS: atom_id res chain seq x y z
N MET A 1 -33.30 85.47 -8.96
CA MET A 1 -32.36 84.93 -9.96
C MET A 1 -33.02 83.93 -10.94
N SER A 2 -34.36 83.92 -11.09
CA SER A 2 -35.08 83.03 -12.01
C SER A 2 -34.98 83.44 -13.49
N ASN A 3 -34.83 84.74 -13.77
CA ASN A 3 -34.91 85.29 -15.12
C ASN A 3 -33.79 84.84 -16.07
N LYS A 4 -32.61 84.43 -15.54
CA LYS A 4 -31.50 83.95 -16.37
C LYS A 4 -31.73 82.52 -16.89
N LEU A 5 -32.30 81.65 -16.05
CA LEU A 5 -32.57 80.26 -16.42
C LEU A 5 -33.77 80.18 -17.37
N GLU A 6 -34.80 80.98 -17.12
CA GLU A 6 -35.99 81.02 -17.98
C GLU A 6 -35.66 81.55 -19.39
N GLY A 7 -34.81 82.58 -19.49
CA GLY A 7 -34.28 83.06 -20.77
C GLY A 7 -33.47 81.99 -21.50
N PHE A 8 -32.54 81.33 -20.80
CA PHE A 8 -31.73 80.25 -21.37
C PHE A 8 -32.58 79.07 -21.88
N VAL A 9 -33.57 78.63 -21.11
CA VAL A 9 -34.46 77.53 -21.52
C VAL A 9 -35.34 77.95 -22.70
N ARG A 10 -35.81 79.19 -22.74
CA ARG A 10 -36.61 79.71 -23.85
C ARG A 10 -35.81 79.85 -25.13
N ASP A 11 -34.59 80.38 -25.04
CA ASP A 11 -33.72 80.65 -26.19
C ASP A 11 -33.16 79.34 -26.79
N ASN A 12 -33.00 78.30 -25.97
CA ASN A 12 -32.53 76.98 -26.40
C ASN A 12 -33.66 75.94 -26.50
N LYS A 13 -34.94 76.36 -26.47
CA LYS A 13 -36.10 75.45 -26.48
C LYS A 13 -36.07 74.44 -27.64
N ARG A 14 -35.59 74.87 -28.82
CA ARG A 14 -35.47 74.01 -30.02
C ARG A 14 -34.40 72.93 -29.86
N GLU A 15 -33.38 73.16 -29.05
CA GLU A 15 -32.35 72.16 -28.74
C GLU A 15 -32.84 71.14 -27.71
N PHE A 16 -33.80 71.53 -26.87
CA PHE A 16 -34.49 70.65 -25.92
C PHE A 16 -35.69 69.92 -26.52
N GLU A 17 -36.12 70.25 -27.74
CA GLU A 17 -37.08 69.44 -28.50
C GLU A 17 -36.38 68.16 -28.96
N VAL A 18 -36.28 67.21 -28.03
CA VAL A 18 -35.77 65.86 -28.27
C VAL A 18 -36.59 65.23 -29.40
N LYS A 19 -35.96 65.00 -30.56
CA LYS A 19 -36.53 64.15 -31.61
C LYS A 19 -36.77 62.77 -31.01
N VAL A 20 -38.03 62.46 -30.71
CA VAL A 20 -38.42 61.14 -30.24
C VAL A 20 -38.09 60.15 -31.36
N PRO A 21 -37.28 59.11 -31.11
CA PRO A 21 -37.02 58.10 -32.12
C PRO A 21 -38.33 57.41 -32.51
N SER A 22 -38.46 57.00 -33.77
CA SER A 22 -39.68 56.34 -34.24
C SER A 22 -39.93 55.03 -33.48
N ASP A 23 -41.19 54.66 -33.29
CA ASP A 23 -41.59 53.42 -32.61
C ASP A 23 -40.98 52.17 -33.28
N ALA A 24 -40.74 52.24 -34.58
CA ALA A 24 -40.05 51.19 -35.35
C ALA A 24 -38.58 51.00 -34.92
N LEU A 25 -37.91 52.08 -34.49
CA LEU A 25 -36.54 52.06 -33.99
C LEU A 25 -36.50 51.43 -32.60
N TRP A 26 -37.45 51.78 -31.73
CA TRP A 26 -37.61 51.15 -30.42
C TRP A 26 -37.91 49.65 -30.53
N SER A 27 -38.81 49.27 -31.44
CA SER A 27 -39.15 47.86 -31.69
C SER A 27 -37.94 47.04 -32.15
N LYS A 28 -37.06 47.63 -32.97
CA LYS A 28 -35.81 46.97 -33.38
C LYS A 28 -34.82 46.80 -32.22
N ILE A 29 -34.67 47.82 -31.38
CA ILE A 29 -33.77 47.77 -30.22
C ILE A 29 -34.24 46.70 -29.24
N GLU A 30 -35.54 46.63 -28.97
CA GLU A 30 -36.14 45.61 -28.10
C GLU A 30 -35.95 44.20 -28.67
N ALA A 31 -36.18 44.02 -29.97
CA ALA A 31 -35.97 42.74 -30.66
C ALA A 31 -34.49 42.31 -30.71
N GLU A 32 -33.53 43.23 -30.63
CA GLU A 32 -32.09 42.90 -30.57
C GLU A 32 -31.58 42.67 -29.14
N LEU A 33 -32.16 43.33 -28.14
CA LEU A 33 -31.85 43.12 -26.73
C LEU A 33 -32.20 41.70 -26.27
N ASP A 34 -33.34 41.16 -26.71
CA ASP A 34 -33.82 39.85 -26.29
C ASP A 34 -33.01 38.66 -26.87
N LYS A 35 -32.18 38.92 -27.88
CA LYS A 35 -31.33 37.90 -28.53
C LYS A 35 -30.03 37.61 -27.77
N LYS A 36 -29.67 38.43 -26.79
CA LYS A 36 -28.38 38.32 -26.08
C LYS A 36 -28.52 37.68 -24.69
N LYS A 37 -29.18 36.52 -24.62
CA LYS A 37 -29.14 35.70 -23.39
C LYS A 37 -27.76 35.03 -23.31
N PRO A 38 -26.95 35.25 -22.25
CA PRO A 38 -25.67 34.57 -22.12
C PRO A 38 -25.95 33.07 -21.96
N VAL A 39 -25.48 32.26 -22.91
CA VAL A 39 -25.47 30.81 -22.76
C VAL A 39 -24.53 30.52 -21.58
N LYS A 40 -25.10 30.22 -20.40
CA LYS A 40 -24.33 29.81 -19.24
C LYS A 40 -23.62 28.51 -19.61
N LYS A 41 -22.35 28.59 -19.98
CA LYS A 41 -21.48 27.40 -20.12
C LYS A 41 -21.32 26.80 -18.73
N THR A 42 -22.21 25.88 -18.38
CA THR A 42 -21.98 24.99 -17.25
C THR A 42 -20.84 24.07 -17.67
N PHE A 43 -19.64 24.26 -17.11
CA PHE A 43 -18.62 23.23 -17.18
C PHE A 43 -19.23 21.96 -16.61
N GLY A 44 -19.34 20.92 -17.45
CA GLY A 44 -20.02 19.69 -17.08
C GLY A 44 -19.36 19.10 -15.85
N MET A 45 -20.16 18.74 -14.84
CA MET A 45 -19.67 18.13 -13.60
C MET A 45 -18.74 16.92 -13.85
N TYR A 46 -18.90 16.25 -14.99
CA TYR A 46 -18.04 15.19 -15.51
C TYR A 46 -16.58 15.61 -15.76
N GLN A 47 -16.32 16.85 -16.20
CA GLN A 47 -14.96 17.34 -16.43
C GLN A 47 -14.22 17.57 -15.10
N TRP A 48 -14.92 18.12 -14.11
CA TRP A 48 -14.38 18.27 -12.75
C TRP A 48 -14.16 16.92 -12.06
N MET A 49 -15.07 15.96 -12.27
CA MET A 49 -14.93 14.60 -11.76
C MET A 49 -13.76 13.85 -12.40
N SER A 50 -13.53 14.03 -13.71
CA SER A 50 -12.38 13.45 -14.41
C SER A 50 -11.05 13.99 -13.89
N ILE A 51 -10.96 15.30 -13.62
CA ILE A 51 -9.75 15.92 -13.06
C ILE A 51 -9.51 15.43 -11.63
N ALA A 52 -10.56 15.36 -10.81
CA ALA A 52 -10.47 14.83 -9.45
C ALA A 52 -10.01 13.36 -9.43
N ALA A 53 -10.55 12.53 -10.33
CA ALA A 53 -10.13 11.13 -10.45
C ALA A 53 -8.66 10.98 -10.84
N MET A 54 -8.17 11.80 -11.78
CA MET A 54 -6.75 11.80 -12.15
C MET A 54 -5.85 12.23 -10.98
N LEU A 55 -6.24 13.27 -10.23
CA LEU A 55 -5.49 13.70 -9.04
C LEU A 55 -5.49 12.63 -7.95
N LEU A 56 -6.62 11.97 -7.70
CA LEU A 56 -6.70 10.88 -6.72
C LEU A 56 -5.83 9.68 -7.13
N LEU A 57 -5.80 9.33 -8.41
CA LEU A 57 -4.95 8.24 -8.91
C LEU A 57 -3.46 8.59 -8.79
N THR A 58 -3.04 9.81 -9.15
CA THR A 58 -1.63 10.19 -9.06
C THR A 58 -1.15 10.30 -7.62
N VAL A 59 -1.97 10.90 -6.75
CA VAL A 59 -1.71 10.95 -5.29
C VAL A 59 -1.71 9.53 -4.72
N GLY A 60 -2.68 8.69 -5.07
CA GLY A 60 -2.77 7.31 -4.60
C GLY A 60 -1.56 6.46 -5.00
N VAL A 61 -1.10 6.55 -6.25
CA VAL A 61 0.11 5.85 -6.73
C VAL A 61 1.36 6.41 -6.06
N TYR A 62 1.48 7.73 -5.92
CA TYR A 62 2.63 8.37 -5.27
C TYR A 62 2.75 7.97 -3.79
N PHE A 63 1.65 8.07 -3.02
CA PHE A 63 1.62 7.66 -1.63
C PHE A 63 1.76 6.15 -1.48
N GLY A 64 1.18 5.34 -2.37
CA GLY A 64 1.36 3.89 -2.39
C GLY A 64 2.82 3.47 -2.58
N TYR A 65 3.51 4.09 -3.54
CA TYR A 65 4.94 3.86 -3.77
C TYR A 65 5.80 4.31 -2.59
N GLN A 66 5.49 5.46 -1.99
CA GLN A 66 6.21 5.96 -0.80
C GLN A 66 5.96 5.10 0.44
N TYR A 67 4.74 4.59 0.62
CA TYR A 67 4.40 3.67 1.71
C TYR A 67 5.17 2.35 1.58
N GLN A 68 5.32 1.82 0.37
CA GLN A 68 6.13 0.62 0.12
C GLN A 68 7.63 0.86 0.39
N LYS A 69 8.16 2.04 0.06
CA LYS A 69 9.56 2.39 0.36
C LYS A 69 9.85 2.60 1.84
N THR A 70 8.89 3.13 2.59
CA THR A 70 9.09 3.43 4.02
C THR A 70 8.96 2.17 4.89
N ASN A 71 8.25 1.14 4.39
CA ASN A 71 8.05 -0.14 5.07
C ASN A 71 8.86 -1.30 4.45
N ALA A 72 9.93 -1.01 3.70
CA ALA A 72 10.79 -2.06 3.17
C ALA A 72 11.46 -2.82 4.33
N GLU A 73 11.00 -4.05 4.57
CA GLU A 73 11.55 -4.93 5.59
C GLU A 73 13.00 -5.28 5.22
N ILE A 74 13.93 -5.02 6.13
CA ILE A 74 15.34 -5.39 5.97
C ILE A 74 15.44 -6.90 6.00
N LEU A 75 15.91 -7.50 4.91
CA LEU A 75 16.10 -8.93 4.77
C LEU A 75 17.55 -9.31 5.07
N VAL A 76 17.79 -10.56 5.44
CA VAL A 76 19.15 -11.09 5.62
C VAL A 76 19.97 -11.00 4.32
N ALA A 77 19.30 -11.15 3.17
CA ALA A 77 19.89 -10.98 1.85
C ALA A 77 20.45 -9.56 1.60
N ASP A 78 19.86 -8.52 2.21
CA ASP A 78 20.30 -7.13 2.07
C ASP A 78 21.61 -6.86 2.82
N ILE A 79 21.91 -7.66 3.85
CA ILE A 79 23.17 -7.59 4.61
C ILE A 79 24.27 -8.34 3.86
N ASN A 80 23.96 -9.57 3.44
CA ASN A 80 24.88 -10.44 2.73
C ASN A 80 24.07 -11.41 1.83
N PRO A 81 24.26 -11.37 0.50
CA PRO A 81 23.49 -12.23 -0.41
C PRO A 81 23.77 -13.72 -0.19
N GLY A 82 24.96 -14.09 0.31
CA GLY A 82 25.29 -15.45 0.70
C GLY A 82 24.52 -15.94 1.92
N MET A 83 24.21 -15.06 2.88
CA MET A 83 23.35 -15.41 4.01
C MET A 83 21.90 -15.60 3.54
N GLY A 84 21.38 -14.71 2.67
CA GLY A 84 20.04 -14.88 2.10
C GLY A 84 19.85 -16.20 1.34
N LYS A 85 20.86 -16.65 0.57
CA LYS A 85 20.81 -17.98 -0.08
C LYS A 85 20.78 -19.13 0.94
N LYS A 86 21.52 -19.01 2.05
CA LYS A 86 21.51 -20.02 3.12
C LYS A 86 20.19 -20.05 3.85
N GLU A 87 19.60 -18.89 4.13
CA GLU A 87 18.30 -18.73 4.76
C GLU A 87 17.21 -19.49 3.99
N VAL A 88 17.09 -19.23 2.68
CA VAL A 88 16.15 -19.92 1.81
C VAL A 88 16.38 -21.43 1.86
N ARG A 89 17.64 -21.87 1.67
CA ARG A 89 17.97 -23.29 1.67
C ARG A 89 17.64 -23.98 2.99
N PHE A 90 17.98 -23.37 4.13
CA PHE A 90 17.73 -23.95 5.44
C PHE A 90 16.25 -24.00 5.75
N THR A 91 15.50 -22.94 5.42
CA THR A 91 14.06 -22.91 5.63
C THR A 91 13.37 -24.03 4.85
N SER A 92 13.72 -24.22 3.57
CA SER A 92 13.18 -25.33 2.76
C SER A 92 13.53 -26.71 3.33
N LEU A 93 14.77 -26.92 3.79
CA LEU A 93 15.19 -28.20 4.39
C LEU A 93 14.49 -28.47 5.73
N ILE A 94 14.21 -27.43 6.52
CA ILE A 94 13.46 -27.55 7.77
C ILE A 94 12.03 -27.96 7.47
N GLU A 95 11.38 -27.33 6.48
CA GLU A 95 10.02 -27.65 6.05
C GLU A 95 9.91 -29.11 5.56
N GLU A 96 10.79 -29.53 4.65
CA GLU A 96 10.85 -30.91 4.15
C GLU A 96 11.00 -31.95 5.29
N LYS A 97 11.84 -31.64 6.28
CA LYS A 97 12.04 -32.52 7.44
C LYS A 97 10.89 -32.47 8.43
N ARG A 98 10.17 -31.34 8.56
CA ARG A 98 8.95 -31.24 9.39
C ARG A 98 7.86 -32.15 8.85
N ASP A 99 7.71 -32.23 7.54
CA ASP A 99 6.75 -33.15 6.92
C ASP A 99 7.10 -34.62 7.22
N SER A 100 8.39 -34.94 7.17
CA SER A 100 8.89 -36.29 7.51
C SER A 100 8.60 -36.67 8.97
N LEU A 101 8.49 -35.69 9.88
CA LEU A 101 8.16 -35.93 11.29
C LEU A 101 6.68 -36.22 11.55
N GLN A 102 5.76 -36.01 10.60
CA GLN A 102 4.35 -36.38 10.81
C GLN A 102 4.18 -37.89 11.08
N ILE A 103 5.11 -38.72 10.60
CA ILE A 103 5.16 -40.16 10.91
C ILE A 103 5.31 -40.40 12.43
N LEU A 104 6.01 -39.51 13.15
CA LEU A 104 6.15 -39.59 14.59
C LEU A 104 4.82 -39.33 15.31
N ALA A 105 3.98 -38.44 14.79
CA ALA A 105 2.68 -38.14 15.38
C ALA A 105 1.77 -39.38 15.45
N ALA A 106 1.94 -40.34 14.53
CA ALA A 106 1.23 -41.60 14.55
C ALA A 106 1.82 -42.64 15.52
N THR A 107 3.12 -42.56 15.83
CA THR A 107 3.85 -43.57 16.61
C THR A 107 3.99 -43.19 18.08
N ASP A 108 4.26 -41.92 18.37
CA ASP A 108 4.34 -41.35 19.71
C ASP A 108 3.86 -39.88 19.70
N PRO A 109 2.55 -39.65 19.91
CA PRO A 109 1.96 -38.32 19.88
C PRO A 109 2.50 -37.38 20.97
N ALA A 110 2.89 -37.93 22.13
CA ALA A 110 3.36 -37.13 23.26
C ALA A 110 4.76 -36.57 22.98
N LEU A 111 5.67 -37.42 22.50
CA LEU A 111 7.01 -37.01 22.09
C LEU A 111 6.97 -36.02 20.91
N TYR A 112 6.10 -36.28 19.93
CA TYR A 112 5.88 -35.35 18.82
C TYR A 112 5.46 -33.96 19.32
N LYS A 113 4.47 -33.89 20.21
CA LYS A 113 3.98 -32.62 20.76
C LYS A 113 5.07 -31.85 21.50
N GLN A 114 5.88 -32.54 22.31
CA GLN A 114 7.00 -31.91 23.02
C GLN A 114 8.02 -31.34 22.03
N PHE A 115 8.40 -32.13 21.02
CA PHE A 115 9.36 -31.70 20.00
C PHE A 115 8.87 -30.49 19.20
N ILE A 116 7.62 -30.49 18.73
CA ILE A 116 7.05 -29.34 18.01
C ILE A 116 6.98 -28.09 18.91
N THR A 117 6.71 -28.28 20.20
CA THR A 117 6.73 -27.17 21.17
C THR A 117 8.12 -26.55 21.28
N ASP A 118 9.17 -27.38 21.36
CA ASP A 118 10.55 -26.89 21.44
C ASP A 118 11.03 -26.26 20.12
N MET A 119 10.64 -26.82 18.97
CA MET A 119 10.85 -26.19 17.66
C MET A 119 10.15 -24.82 17.56
N GLY A 120 8.94 -24.71 18.13
CA GLY A 120 8.20 -23.45 18.19
C GLY A 120 8.95 -22.35 18.95
N LYS A 121 9.75 -22.69 19.97
CA LYS A 121 10.62 -21.73 20.66
C LYS A 121 11.69 -21.18 19.72
N LEU A 122 12.36 -22.06 18.96
CA LEU A 122 13.36 -21.65 17.98
C LEU A 122 12.76 -20.79 16.86
N ASP A 123 11.55 -21.11 16.40
CA ASP A 123 10.82 -20.27 15.43
C ASP A 123 10.53 -18.89 16.00
N ASN A 124 10.05 -18.80 17.24
CA ASN A 124 9.81 -17.53 17.91
C ASN A 124 11.09 -16.70 18.07
N ASP A 125 12.19 -17.33 18.45
CA ASP A 125 13.51 -16.68 18.54
C ASP A 125 13.93 -16.12 17.17
N TYR A 126 13.71 -16.86 16.08
CA TYR A 126 13.98 -16.37 14.74
C TYR A 126 13.11 -15.16 14.37
N GLN A 127 11.82 -15.17 14.70
CA GLN A 127 10.94 -14.01 14.47
C GLN A 127 11.36 -12.78 15.28
N GLU A 128 11.79 -12.99 16.52
CA GLU A 128 12.30 -11.92 17.35
C GLU A 128 13.61 -11.36 16.79
N LEU A 129 14.51 -12.21 16.29
CA LEU A 129 15.72 -11.77 15.58
C LEU A 129 15.37 -11.01 14.29
N LYS A 130 14.34 -11.43 13.54
CA LYS A 130 13.84 -10.72 12.35
C LYS A 130 13.35 -9.31 12.70
N ARG A 131 12.63 -9.18 13.82
CA ARG A 131 12.19 -7.87 14.36
C ARG A 131 13.38 -7.01 14.78
N GLN A 132 14.35 -7.60 15.50
CA GLN A 132 15.58 -6.91 15.90
C GLN A 132 16.42 -6.47 14.70
N LEU A 133 16.40 -7.22 13.59
CA LEU A 133 17.13 -6.87 12.38
C LEU A 133 16.68 -5.51 11.81
N GLN A 134 15.39 -5.18 11.95
CA GLN A 134 14.83 -3.92 11.49
C GLN A 134 15.41 -2.71 12.24
N THR A 135 15.62 -2.85 13.55
CA THR A 135 16.01 -1.75 14.44
C THR A 135 17.47 -1.77 14.88
N SER A 136 18.16 -2.91 14.73
CA SER A 136 19.50 -3.09 15.29
C SER A 136 20.56 -2.25 14.56
N PRO A 137 21.47 -1.59 15.30
CA PRO A 137 22.62 -0.93 14.71
C PRO A 137 23.61 -1.95 14.12
N ASN A 138 23.72 -3.14 14.70
CA ASN A 138 24.61 -4.20 14.25
C ASN A 138 23.84 -5.33 13.53
N LYS A 139 23.36 -5.01 12.32
CA LYS A 139 22.57 -5.93 11.49
C LYS A 139 23.33 -7.21 11.14
N SER A 140 24.64 -7.13 10.93
CA SER A 140 25.49 -8.30 10.64
C SER A 140 25.49 -9.34 11.76
N LEU A 141 25.56 -8.89 13.02
CA LEU A 141 25.47 -9.79 14.17
C LEU A 141 24.11 -10.46 14.27
N VAL A 142 23.02 -9.69 14.08
CA VAL A 142 21.66 -10.23 14.08
C VAL A 142 21.46 -11.24 12.95
N GLY A 143 21.91 -10.93 11.74
CA GLY A 143 21.85 -11.85 10.59
C GLY A 143 22.63 -13.15 10.86
N LYS A 144 23.80 -13.08 11.50
CA LYS A 144 24.54 -14.29 11.93
C LYS A 144 23.75 -15.11 12.97
N ALA A 145 23.11 -14.45 13.93
CA ALA A 145 22.27 -15.13 14.92
C ALA A 145 21.04 -15.80 14.27
N MET A 146 20.41 -15.14 13.29
CA MET A 146 19.32 -15.74 12.50
C MET A 146 19.78 -17.00 11.78
N MET A 147 20.95 -16.96 11.12
CA MET A 147 21.50 -18.15 10.45
C MET A 147 21.84 -19.26 11.45
N LYS A 148 22.34 -18.89 12.64
CA LYS A 148 22.63 -19.86 13.69
C LYS A 148 21.36 -20.51 14.23
N ASN A 149 20.28 -19.76 14.39
CA ASN A 149 18.99 -20.30 14.80
C ASN A 149 18.48 -21.34 13.78
N LEU A 150 18.46 -21.01 12.49
CA LEU A 150 18.06 -21.95 11.43
C LEU A 150 18.95 -23.20 11.37
N GLU A 151 20.27 -23.04 11.60
CA GLU A 151 21.18 -24.19 11.69
C GLU A 151 20.80 -25.12 12.85
N ILE A 152 20.51 -24.56 14.03
CA ILE A 152 20.10 -25.34 15.22
C ILE A 152 18.78 -26.07 14.95
N GLN A 153 17.78 -25.37 14.37
CA GLN A 153 16.51 -25.99 13.97
C GLN A 153 16.74 -27.20 13.05
N LEU A 154 17.57 -27.03 12.02
CA LEU A 154 17.88 -28.08 11.06
C LEU A 154 18.64 -29.25 11.70
N GLN A 155 19.56 -28.98 12.62
CA GLN A 155 20.29 -30.01 13.36
C GLN A 155 19.37 -30.80 14.28
N MET A 156 18.53 -30.13 15.07
CA MET A 156 17.60 -30.79 15.98
C MET A 156 16.62 -31.70 15.24
N ILE A 157 16.01 -31.20 14.16
CA ILE A 157 15.05 -31.99 13.40
C ILE A 157 15.70 -33.18 12.69
N SER A 158 16.92 -33.01 12.18
CA SER A 158 17.69 -34.08 11.56
C SER A 158 18.07 -35.15 12.58
N GLN A 159 18.49 -34.75 13.77
CA GLN A 159 18.82 -35.66 14.86
C GLN A 159 17.59 -36.46 15.31
N GLN A 160 16.44 -35.81 15.44
CA GLN A 160 15.19 -36.47 15.81
C GLN A 160 14.79 -37.53 14.78
N LEU A 161 14.83 -37.19 13.48
CA LEU A 161 14.57 -38.14 12.40
C LEU A 161 15.56 -39.31 12.39
N TYR A 162 16.83 -39.06 12.70
CA TYR A 162 17.84 -40.11 12.81
C TYR A 162 17.48 -41.10 13.94
N ILE A 163 17.15 -40.61 15.14
CA ILE A 163 16.75 -41.44 16.28
C ILE A 163 15.52 -42.29 15.93
N ILE A 164 14.51 -41.69 15.29
CA ILE A 164 13.29 -42.41 14.87
C ILE A 164 13.63 -43.55 13.91
N ASN A 165 14.46 -43.29 12.91
CA ASN A 165 14.87 -44.32 11.95
C ASN A 165 15.62 -45.46 12.63
N GLN A 166 16.53 -45.17 13.56
CA GLN A 166 17.26 -46.19 14.33
C GLN A 166 16.31 -47.04 15.17
N VAL A 167 15.42 -46.42 15.95
CA VAL A 167 14.44 -47.14 16.78
C VAL A 167 13.54 -48.03 15.93
N ASN A 168 13.11 -47.55 14.77
CA ASN A 168 12.29 -48.33 13.84
C ASN A 168 13.04 -49.52 13.23
N GLN A 169 14.35 -49.41 12.99
CA GLN A 169 15.18 -50.52 12.51
C GLN A 169 15.34 -51.59 13.60
N TYR A 170 15.68 -51.20 14.83
CA TYR A 170 15.80 -52.14 15.95
C TYR A 170 14.51 -52.92 16.20
N LYS A 171 13.34 -52.26 16.18
CA LYS A 171 12.04 -52.93 16.34
C LYS A 171 11.74 -53.91 15.21
N LYS A 172 12.23 -53.68 13.99
CA LYS A 172 12.02 -54.62 12.86
C LYS A 172 12.88 -55.87 13.00
N GLU A 173 14.13 -55.70 13.45
CA GLU A 173 15.05 -56.82 13.67
C GLU A 173 14.58 -57.73 14.81
N GLU A 174 14.12 -57.15 15.94
CA GLU A 174 13.59 -57.92 17.08
C GLU A 174 12.33 -58.73 16.72
N ASN A 175 11.43 -58.19 15.89
CA ASN A 175 10.23 -58.91 15.43
C ASN A 175 10.49 -59.95 14.32
N SER A 176 11.74 -60.04 13.83
CA SER A 176 12.14 -61.00 12.78
C SER A 176 12.90 -62.22 13.31
N ILE A 177 13.10 -62.27 14.63
CA ILE A 177 13.71 -63.37 15.41
C ILE A 177 12.60 -64.07 16.19
#